data_AF-A0AAE0UI88-F1
#
_entry.id   AF-A0AAE0UI88-F1
#
_cell.length_a   1.000
_cell.length_b   1.000
_cell.length_c   1.000
_cell.angle_alpha   90.00
_cell.angle_beta   90.00
_cell.angle_gamma   90.00
#
_symmetry.space_group_name_H-M   'P 1'
#
loop_
_entity.id
_entity.type
_entity.pdbx_description
1 polymer ?
#
loop_
_entity_poly.entity_id
_entity_poly.type
_entity_poly.pdbx_seq_one_letter_code
_entity_poly.pdbx_strand_id
1 'polypeptide(L)'
;MAFKCIECNEEASELYRDYSNGIVKITICKSCAKPVDKYIEYDPVIILIDAILCKIQAFRHILFNTQINIHWKLCVFCLLCEAYLRWSRLQSSEVTSDPADIIRYTKEWDFYGMFALAALVILNCRRRLSIFAVFVGLLLEMFVSHALHRLQPTSHTLLPELYT
;
A
#
# COMPACT_ATOMS: atom_id res chain seq x y z
N MET A 1 20.33 5.00 2.82
CA MET A 1 19.08 5.72 2.50
C MET A 1 19.11 7.04 3.24
N ALA A 2 18.75 8.14 2.59
CA ALA A 2 18.65 9.45 3.22
C ALA A 2 17.18 9.74 3.55
N PHE A 3 16.88 10.08 4.79
CA PHE A 3 15.54 10.50 5.22
C PHE A 3 15.33 11.97 4.89
N LYS A 4 14.08 12.44 4.89
CA LYS A 4 13.74 13.86 4.67
C LYS A 4 12.86 14.42 5.77
N CYS A 5 13.09 15.66 6.16
CA CYS A 5 12.24 16.36 7.11
C CYS A 5 10.84 16.59 6.50
N ILE A 6 9.78 16.21 7.22
CA ILE A 6 8.39 16.39 6.76
C ILE A 6 7.99 17.88 6.70
N GLU A 7 8.71 18.76 7.40
CA GLU A 7 8.42 20.20 7.48
C GLU A 7 9.15 21.02 6.40
N CYS A 8 10.47 20.88 6.29
CA CYS A 8 11.30 21.69 5.38
C CYS A 8 11.89 20.91 4.20
N ASN A 9 11.67 19.60 4.10
CA ASN A 9 12.20 18.74 3.03
C ASN A 9 13.74 18.62 2.98
N GLU A 10 14.44 19.10 4.01
CA GLU A 10 15.89 18.95 4.18
C GLU A 10 16.26 17.50 4.49
N GLU A 11 17.46 17.07 4.06
CA GLU A 11 17.95 15.73 4.36
C GLU A 11 18.19 15.52 5.87
N ALA A 12 17.84 14.33 6.34
CA ALA A 12 18.03 13.89 7.71
C ALA A 12 18.80 12.56 7.72
N SER A 13 19.79 12.48 8.61
CA SER A 13 20.60 11.27 8.79
C SER A 13 19.84 10.15 9.50
N GLU A 14 18.89 10.51 10.37
CA GLU A 14 18.14 9.59 11.23
C GLU A 14 16.78 10.20 11.59
N LEU A 15 15.74 9.37 11.70
CA LEU A 15 14.39 9.80 12.10
C LEU A 15 14.23 9.82 13.63
N TYR A 16 14.84 8.86 14.30
CA TYR A 16 14.81 8.71 15.75
C TYR A 16 16.14 8.16 16.25
N ARG A 17 16.42 8.38 17.54
CA ARG A 17 17.51 7.74 18.27
C ARG A 17 16.95 6.80 19.32
N ASP A 18 17.47 5.59 19.33
CA ASP A 18 17.26 4.64 20.42
C ASP A 18 18.32 4.86 21.49
N TYR A 19 17.88 5.28 22.68
CA TYR A 19 18.75 5.26 23.84
C TYR A 19 18.73 3.85 24.46
N SER A 20 19.87 3.41 25.00
CA SER A 20 20.09 2.04 25.53
C SER A 20 19.08 1.60 26.59
N ASN A 21 18.37 2.55 27.19
CA ASN A 21 17.26 2.41 28.11
C ASN A 21 15.90 2.13 27.44
N GLY A 22 15.86 1.85 26.13
CA GLY A 22 14.64 1.53 25.38
C GLY A 22 13.76 2.75 25.07
N ILE A 23 14.28 3.96 25.28
CA ILE A 23 13.56 5.20 24.98
C ILE A 23 13.90 5.63 23.55
N VAL A 24 12.89 5.59 22.69
CA VAL A 24 12.94 6.13 21.33
C VAL A 24 12.70 7.63 21.41
N LYS A 25 13.60 8.45 20.86
CA LYS A 25 13.42 9.91 20.78
C LYS A 25 13.48 10.38 19.33
N ILE A 26 12.45 11.09 18.88
CA ILE A 26 12.42 11.70 17.54
C ILE A 26 13.57 12.71 17.41
N THR A 27 14.27 12.65 16.28
CA THR A 27 15.35 13.57 15.94
C THR A 27 14.78 14.94 15.55
N ILE A 28 15.48 16.01 15.95
CA ILE A 28 15.12 17.38 15.58
C ILE A 28 15.89 17.79 14.33
N CYS A 29 15.19 18.37 13.36
CA CYS A 29 15.78 18.85 12.12
C CYS A 29 16.71 20.06 12.39
N LYS A 30 17.94 20.01 11.87
CA LYS A 30 18.93 21.09 12.05
C LYS A 30 18.55 22.41 11.35
N SER A 31 17.76 22.33 10.28
CA SER A 31 17.36 23.48 9.46
C SER A 31 16.15 24.22 10.06
N CYS A 32 15.07 23.50 10.39
CA CYS A 32 13.83 24.12 10.86
C CYS A 32 13.54 23.98 12.36
N ALA A 33 14.42 23.31 13.12
CA ALA A 33 14.28 23.06 14.56
C ALA A 33 12.98 22.36 15.01
N LYS A 34 12.28 21.70 14.08
CA LYS A 34 11.08 20.90 14.33
C LYS A 34 11.42 19.39 14.30
N PRO A 35 10.58 18.51 14.86
CA PRO A 35 10.74 17.06 14.71
C PRO A 35 10.86 16.68 13.23
N VAL A 36 11.87 15.87 12.88
CA VAL A 36 12.13 15.46 11.49
C VAL A 36 10.91 14.74 10.91
N ASP A 37 10.33 13.85 11.71
CA ASP A 37 9.12 13.14 11.34
C ASP A 37 8.33 12.72 12.60
N LYS A 38 7.17 13.31 12.80
CA LYS A 38 6.27 12.98 13.92
C LYS A 38 5.44 11.72 13.66
N TYR A 39 5.27 11.32 12.40
CA TYR A 39 4.36 10.24 12.01
C TYR A 39 4.91 8.86 12.34
N ILE A 40 6.18 8.76 12.76
CA ILE A 40 6.78 7.48 13.19
C ILE A 40 6.12 6.91 14.45
N GLU A 41 5.56 7.77 15.31
CA GLU A 41 4.87 7.38 16.55
C GLU A 41 3.37 7.15 16.32
N TYR A 42 2.85 7.57 15.16
CA TYR A 42 1.41 7.55 14.89
C TYR A 42 1.00 6.20 14.31
N ASP A 43 -0.22 5.77 14.65
CA ASP A 43 -0.82 4.62 13.99
C ASP A 43 -1.05 4.92 12.49
N PRO A 44 -0.81 3.94 11.58
CA PRO A 44 -1.04 4.11 10.15
C PRO A 44 -2.43 4.66 9.77
N VAL A 45 -3.48 4.43 10.57
CA VAL A 45 -4.82 5.00 10.34
C VAL A 45 -4.80 6.52 10.43
N ILE A 46 -4.06 7.09 11.39
CA ILE A 46 -3.96 8.55 11.56
C ILE A 46 -3.18 9.16 10.41
N ILE A 47 -2.09 8.51 9.99
CA ILE A 47 -1.29 8.93 8.82
C ILE A 47 -2.17 8.94 7.57
N LEU A 48 -3.01 7.91 7.39
CA LEU A 48 -3.94 7.80 6.27
C LEU A 48 -4.97 8.94 6.28
N ILE A 49 -5.55 9.26 7.44
CA ILE A 49 -6.49 10.38 7.57
C ILE A 49 -5.83 11.69 7.17
N ASP A 50 -4.64 11.99 7.70
CA ASP A 50 -3.91 13.22 7.36
C ASP A 50 -3.53 13.29 5.88
N ALA A 51 -3.22 12.15 5.27
CA ALA A 51 -2.92 12.06 3.85
C ALA A 51 -4.18 12.26 2.98
N ILE A 52 -5.35 11.76 3.42
CA ILE A 52 -6.66 12.03 2.78
C ILE A 52 -7.03 13.51 2.89
N LEU A 53 -6.70 14.14 4.01
CA LEU A 53 -6.83 15.59 4.22
C LEU A 53 -5.79 16.41 3.43
N CYS A 54 -5.04 15.76 2.54
CA CYS A 54 -4.02 16.35 1.70
C CYS A 54 -2.92 17.10 2.47
N LYS A 55 -2.62 16.72 3.72
CA LYS A 55 -1.55 17.36 4.48
C LYS A 55 -0.19 16.98 3.90
N ILE A 56 0.57 17.97 3.46
CA ILE A 56 1.89 17.78 2.84
C ILE A 56 2.87 16.97 3.72
N GLN A 57 2.75 17.11 5.05
CA GLN A 57 3.60 16.43 6.03
C GLN A 57 3.41 14.90 5.95
N ALA A 58 2.16 14.43 5.81
CA ALA A 58 1.85 13.01 5.71
C ALA A 58 2.34 12.41 4.38
N PHE A 59 2.19 13.14 3.27
CA PHE A 59 2.75 12.72 1.99
C PHE A 59 4.27 12.59 2.01
N ARG A 60 4.97 13.54 2.64
CA ARG A 60 6.44 13.50 2.77
C ARG A 60 6.89 12.31 3.61
N HIS A 61 6.18 12.00 4.69
CA HIS A 61 6.41 10.78 5.47
C HIS A 61 6.29 9.54 4.57
N ILE A 62 5.15 9.39 3.88
CA ILE A 62 4.85 8.24 3.01
C ILE A 62 5.88 8.06 1.89
N LEU A 63 6.31 9.14 1.24
CA LEU A 63 7.23 9.07 0.10
C LEU A 63 8.69 8.81 0.50
N PHE A 64 9.17 9.46 1.57
CA PHE A 64 10.61 9.55 1.83
C PHE A 64 11.05 8.85 3.11
N ASN A 65 10.17 8.70 4.10
CA ASN A 65 10.53 8.21 5.43
C ASN A 65 9.92 6.85 5.77
N THR A 66 8.88 6.43 5.04
CA THR A 66 8.30 5.10 5.21
C THR A 66 8.98 4.09 4.28
N GLN A 67 9.43 2.96 4.83
CA GLN A 67 9.77 1.79 4.02
C GLN A 67 8.46 1.14 3.56
N ILE A 68 8.07 1.41 2.31
CA ILE A 68 6.83 0.91 1.73
C ILE A 68 6.92 -0.61 1.56
N ASN A 69 6.58 -1.36 2.60
CA ASN A 69 6.35 -2.81 2.54
C ASN A 69 4.86 -3.13 2.28
N ILE A 70 4.14 -2.16 1.71
CA ILE A 70 2.69 -2.05 1.76
C ILE A 70 2.13 -1.62 0.41
N HIS A 71 2.45 -2.40 -0.63
CA HIS A 71 2.01 -2.12 -2.00
C HIS A 71 0.50 -1.92 -2.10
N TRP A 72 -0.29 -2.68 -1.33
CA TRP A 72 -1.75 -2.60 -1.42
C TRP A 72 -2.38 -1.42 -0.65
N LYS A 73 -1.86 -0.99 0.50
CA LYS A 73 -2.44 0.16 1.22
C LYS A 73 -2.11 1.47 0.52
N LEU A 74 -0.94 1.58 -0.13
CA LEU A 74 -0.65 2.70 -1.03
C LEU A 74 -1.56 2.69 -2.26
N CYS A 75 -1.85 1.52 -2.85
CA CYS A 75 -2.84 1.44 -3.91
C CYS A 75 -4.21 1.98 -3.44
N VAL A 76 -4.67 1.58 -2.24
CA VAL A 76 -5.91 2.10 -1.66
C VAL A 76 -5.85 3.61 -1.47
N PHE A 77 -4.74 4.14 -0.96
CA PHE A 77 -4.54 5.57 -0.76
C PHE A 77 -4.51 6.36 -2.08
N CYS A 78 -3.74 5.92 -3.07
CA CYS A 78 -3.68 6.54 -4.40
C CYS A 78 -5.05 6.54 -5.08
N LEU A 79 -5.83 5.46 -4.92
CA LEU A 79 -7.18 5.37 -5.48
C LEU A 79 -8.17 6.29 -4.77
N LEU A 80 -8.06 6.44 -3.45
CA LEU A 80 -8.80 7.45 -2.69
C LEU A 80 -8.49 8.87 -3.18
N CYS A 81 -7.20 9.20 -3.36
CA CYS A 81 -6.78 10.49 -3.91
C CYS A 81 -7.26 10.70 -5.35
N GLU A 82 -7.21 9.68 -6.21
CA GLU A 82 -7.67 9.78 -7.61
C GLU A 82 -9.19 9.97 -7.69
N ALA A 83 -9.96 9.23 -6.88
CA ALA A 83 -11.41 9.41 -6.76
C ALA A 83 -11.75 10.82 -6.28
N TYR A 84 -11.07 11.33 -5.24
CA TYR A 84 -11.25 12.70 -4.77
C TYR A 84 -10.88 13.74 -5.84
N LEU A 85 -9.77 13.58 -6.55
CA LEU A 85 -9.34 14.51 -7.61
C LEU A 85 -10.28 14.52 -8.82
N ARG A 86 -10.90 13.38 -9.16
CA ARG A 86 -11.92 13.31 -10.22
C ARG A 86 -13.20 14.00 -9.79
N TRP A 87 -13.67 13.70 -8.58
CA TRP A 87 -14.84 14.35 -7.99
C TRP A 87 -14.68 15.87 -7.88
N SER A 88 -13.53 16.34 -7.36
CA SER A 88 -13.26 17.76 -7.23
C SER A 88 -13.28 18.50 -8.58
N ARG A 89 -12.79 17.86 -9.65
CA ARG A 89 -12.78 18.47 -11.00
C ARG A 89 -14.18 18.58 -11.61
N LEU A 90 -15.04 17.60 -11.36
CA LEU A 90 -16.43 17.62 -11.84
C LEU A 90 -17.23 18.76 -11.22
N GLN A 91 -17.03 19.01 -9.92
CA GLN A 91 -17.76 20.07 -9.22
C GLN A 91 -17.32 21.50 -9.57
N SER A 92 -16.09 21.69 -10.04
CA SER A 92 -15.63 22.99 -10.55
C SER A 92 -16.40 23.46 -11.78
N SER A 93 -17.11 22.57 -12.48
CA SER A 93 -17.85 22.85 -13.71
C SER A 93 -19.31 23.25 -13.49
N GLU A 94 -19.90 23.01 -12.31
CA GLU A 94 -21.34 23.20 -12.03
C GLU A 94 -21.63 24.16 -10.87
N VAL A 95 -20.94 25.31 -10.80
CA VAL A 95 -21.28 26.34 -9.82
C VAL A 95 -22.39 27.25 -10.36
N THR A 96 -23.65 26.91 -10.07
CA THR A 96 -24.81 27.82 -10.20
C THR A 96 -25.63 27.88 -8.91
N SER A 97 -25.63 29.09 -8.31
CA SER A 97 -26.60 29.73 -7.39
C SER A 97 -27.40 28.89 -6.36
N ASP A 98 -26.95 29.00 -5.09
CA ASP A 98 -27.48 28.67 -3.74
C ASP A 98 -28.39 27.44 -3.45
N PRO A 99 -27.76 26.28 -3.13
CA PRO A 99 -28.40 24.98 -2.81
C PRO A 99 -27.77 24.27 -1.56
N ALA A 100 -27.66 24.98 -0.42
CA ALA A 100 -26.80 24.59 0.71
C ALA A 100 -27.09 23.24 1.43
N ASP A 101 -28.34 22.76 1.49
CA ASP A 101 -28.69 21.51 2.21
C ASP A 101 -28.71 20.25 1.33
N ILE A 102 -29.15 20.37 0.08
CA ILE A 102 -29.18 19.25 -0.87
C ILE A 102 -27.76 18.88 -1.30
N ILE A 103 -26.91 19.89 -1.53
CA ILE A 103 -25.50 19.71 -1.90
C ILE A 103 -24.71 18.99 -0.81
N ARG A 104 -25.03 19.16 0.48
CA ARG A 104 -24.23 18.53 1.54
C ARG A 104 -24.45 17.01 1.61
N TYR A 105 -25.67 16.56 1.33
CA TYR A 105 -26.01 15.14 1.35
C TYR A 105 -25.63 14.43 0.03
N THR A 106 -25.91 15.03 -1.13
CA THR A 106 -25.56 14.43 -2.44
C THR A 106 -24.05 14.37 -2.69
N LYS A 107 -23.26 15.30 -2.11
CA LYS A 107 -21.79 15.29 -2.20
C LYS A 107 -21.12 14.07 -1.57
N GLU A 108 -21.72 13.49 -0.52
CA GLU A 108 -21.15 12.30 0.15
C GLU A 108 -21.40 11.03 -0.67
N TRP A 109 -22.56 10.88 -1.31
CA TRP A 109 -22.93 9.67 -2.05
C TRP A 109 -22.10 9.45 -3.31
N ASP A 110 -21.77 10.50 -4.06
CA ASP A 110 -20.92 10.37 -5.25
C ASP A 110 -19.47 10.02 -4.88
N PHE A 111 -18.99 10.51 -3.73
CA PHE A 111 -17.71 10.10 -3.18
C PHE A 111 -17.73 8.61 -2.80
N TYR A 112 -18.75 8.14 -2.09
CA TYR A 112 -18.90 6.73 -1.74
C TYR A 112 -19.09 5.82 -2.96
N GLY A 113 -19.79 6.30 -4.00
CA GLY A 113 -19.96 5.58 -5.27
C GLY A 113 -18.65 5.40 -6.02
N MET A 114 -17.85 6.47 -6.16
CA MET A 114 -16.53 6.37 -6.79
C MET A 114 -15.55 5.53 -5.97
N PHE A 115 -15.60 5.62 -4.63
CA PHE A 115 -14.83 4.77 -3.74
C PHE A 115 -15.22 3.29 -3.87
N ALA A 116 -16.52 2.97 -3.93
CA ALA A 116 -17.01 1.60 -4.09
C ALA A 116 -16.61 1.01 -5.45
N LEU A 117 -16.68 1.80 -6.53
CA LEU A 117 -16.25 1.38 -7.87
C LEU A 117 -14.74 1.07 -7.89
N ALA A 118 -13.92 1.96 -7.31
CA ALA A 118 -12.48 1.75 -7.19
C ALA A 118 -12.16 0.50 -6.35
N ALA A 119 -12.83 0.31 -5.21
CA ALA A 119 -12.67 -0.87 -4.37
C ALA A 119 -13.07 -2.17 -5.11
N LEU A 120 -14.15 -2.14 -5.89
CA LEU A 120 -14.59 -3.27 -6.73
C LEU A 120 -13.55 -3.62 -7.80
N VAL A 121 -12.94 -2.64 -8.45
CA VAL A 121 -11.87 -2.88 -9.46
C VAL A 121 -10.65 -3.52 -8.82
N ILE A 122 -10.23 -3.04 -7.64
CA ILE A 122 -9.10 -3.64 -6.89
C ILE A 122 -9.43 -5.07 -6.49
N LEU A 123 -10.62 -5.31 -5.92
CA LEU A 123 -11.03 -6.64 -5.46
C LEU A 123 -11.09 -7.62 -6.63
N ASN A 124 -11.59 -7.17 -7.79
CA ASN A 124 -11.58 -7.97 -9.01
C ASN A 124 -10.15 -8.24 -9.51
N CYS A 125 -9.24 -7.26 -9.48
CA CYS A 125 -7.84 -7.44 -9.87
C CYS A 125 -7.12 -8.43 -8.93
N ARG A 126 -7.29 -8.27 -7.61
CA ARG A 126 -6.76 -9.19 -6.59
C ARG A 126 -7.35 -10.60 -6.75
N ARG A 127 -8.65 -10.71 -7.05
CA ARG A 127 -9.31 -12.01 -7.27
C ARG A 127 -8.81 -12.68 -8.54
N ARG A 128 -8.58 -11.94 -9.63
CA ARG A 128 -8.00 -12.47 -10.87
C ARG A 128 -6.56 -12.97 -10.65
N LEU A 129 -5.75 -12.23 -9.92
CA LEU A 129 -4.37 -12.63 -9.58
C LEU A 129 -4.35 -13.88 -8.69
N SER A 130 -5.27 -13.97 -7.72
CA SER A 130 -5.43 -15.14 -6.85
C SER A 130 -5.90 -16.38 -7.60
N ILE A 131 -6.87 -16.26 -8.51
CA ILE A 131 -7.35 -17.38 -9.35
C ILE A 131 -6.22 -17.88 -10.26
N PHE A 132 -5.46 -16.96 -10.86
CA PHE A 132 -4.31 -17.33 -11.69
C PHE A 132 -3.25 -18.10 -10.89
N ALA A 133 -2.93 -17.65 -9.67
CA ALA A 133 -1.97 -18.32 -8.80
C ALA A 133 -2.41 -19.74 -8.39
N VAL A 134 -3.70 -19.94 -8.07
CA VAL A 134 -4.25 -21.28 -7.76
C VAL A 134 -4.15 -22.21 -8.96
N PHE A 135 -4.46 -21.72 -10.17
CA PHE A 135 -4.36 -22.52 -11.39
C PHE A 135 -2.93 -22.96 -11.68
N VAL A 136 -1.96 -22.04 -11.57
CA VAL A 136 -0.53 -22.35 -11.72
C VAL A 136 -0.07 -23.37 -10.69
N GLY A 137 -0.50 -23.25 -9.42
CA GLY A 137 -0.21 -24.23 -8.37
C GLY A 137 -0.71 -25.64 -8.69
N LEU A 138 -1.97 -25.77 -9.15
CA LEU A 138 -2.55 -27.06 -9.54
C LEU A 138 -1.81 -27.71 -10.72
N LEU A 139 -1.37 -26.91 -11.70
CA LEU A 139 -0.59 -27.41 -12.83
C LEU A 139 0.78 -27.92 -12.41
N LEU A 140 1.44 -27.23 -11.47
CA LEU A 140 2.72 -27.66 -10.90
C LEU A 140 2.57 -28.99 -10.15
N GLU A 141 1.56 -29.13 -9.30
CA GLU A 141 1.27 -30.39 -8.58
C GLU A 141 1.02 -31.57 -9.53
N MET A 142 0.26 -31.32 -10.61
CA MET A 142 0.02 -32.32 -11.64
C MET A 142 1.31 -32.70 -12.39
N PHE A 143 2.16 -31.73 -12.70
CA PHE A 143 3.44 -31.96 -13.36
C PHE A 143 4.41 -32.75 -12.46
N VAL A 144 4.50 -32.39 -11.17
CA VAL A 144 5.31 -33.10 -10.18
C VAL A 144 4.81 -34.52 -9.99
N SER A 145 3.50 -34.73 -9.85
CA SER A 145 2.90 -36.06 -9.72
C SER A 145 3.19 -36.93 -10.97
N HIS A 146 3.08 -36.36 -12.16
CA HIS A 146 3.39 -37.04 -13.41
C HIS A 146 4.90 -37.34 -13.53
N ALA A 147 5.78 -36.41 -13.13
CA ALA A 147 7.23 -36.60 -13.12
C ALA A 147 7.65 -37.67 -12.09
N LEU A 148 7.05 -37.68 -10.89
CA LEU A 148 7.31 -38.69 -9.85
C LEU A 148 6.87 -40.08 -10.32
N HIS A 149 5.68 -40.19 -10.94
CA HIS A 149 5.21 -41.43 -11.56
C HIS A 149 6.10 -41.88 -12.74
N ARG A 150 6.82 -40.96 -13.41
CA ARG A 150 7.80 -41.28 -14.47
C ARG A 150 9.19 -41.60 -13.94
N LEU A 151 9.53 -41.25 -12.71
CA LEU A 151 10.78 -41.59 -12.03
C LEU A 151 10.71 -42.92 -11.26
N GLN A 152 9.53 -43.31 -10.80
CA GLN A 152 9.29 -44.61 -10.16
C GLN A 152 9.49 -45.86 -11.07
N PRO A 153 9.33 -45.83 -12.40
CA PRO A 153 9.66 -46.95 -13.29
C PRO A 153 11.17 -47.18 -13.42
N THR A 154 12.00 -46.15 -13.21
CA THR A 154 13.45 -46.21 -13.40
C THR A 154 14.21 -46.79 -12.20
N SER A 155 13.63 -46.79 -11.00
CA SER A 155 14.23 -47.45 -9.83
C SER A 155 14.08 -48.98 -9.86
N HIS A 156 13.03 -49.50 -10.49
CA HIS A 156 12.86 -50.94 -10.71
C HIS A 156 13.79 -51.53 -11.78
N THR A 157 14.40 -50.70 -12.63
CA THR A 157 15.34 -51.14 -13.67
C THR A 157 16.82 -51.06 -13.27
N LEU A 158 17.17 -50.45 -12.13
CA LEU A 158 18.56 -50.36 -11.63
C LEU A 158 18.92 -51.41 -10.56
N LEU A 159 17.95 -52.21 -10.11
CA LEU A 159 18.12 -53.32 -9.18
C LEU A 159 18.47 -54.70 -9.77
N PRO A 160 18.62 -54.95 -11.09
CA PRO A 160 19.09 -56.26 -11.56
C PRO A 160 20.61 -56.47 -11.40
N GLU A 161 21.44 -55.43 -11.31
CA GLU A 161 22.92 -55.59 -11.34
C GLU A 161 23.60 -55.71 -9.97
N LEU A 162 22.85 -55.76 -8.86
CA LEU A 162 23.42 -56.02 -7.53
C LEU A 162 23.13 -57.45 -7.01
N TYR A 163 22.61 -58.33 -7.85
CA TYR A 163 22.32 -59.73 -7.49
C TYR A 163 22.78 -60.76 -8.53
N THR A 164 23.81 -60.42 -9.31
CA THR A 164 24.61 -61.38 -10.08
C THR A 164 26.08 -61.11 -9.88
#